data_AF-A0A4Q2Y1H3-F1
#
_entry.id   AF-A0A4Q2Y1H3-F1
#
_cell.length_a   1.000
_cell.length_b   1.000
_cell.length_c   1.000
_cell.angle_alpha   90.00
_cell.angle_beta   90.00
_cell.angle_gamma   90.00
#
_symmetry.space_group_name_H-M   'P 1'
#
loop_
_entity.id
_entity.type
_entity.pdbx_description
1 polymer ?
#
loop_
_entity_poly.entity_id
_entity_poly.type
_entity_poly.pdbx_seq_one_letter_code
_entity_poly.pdbx_strand_id
1 'polypeptide(L)'
;MNRALPDQLDMMAIVWDELAVGSSTLLFHERFLLDLKQLDDFQRDFPAESPVALVRLLESKVLDVLRRQFAGSEFLRLRAKLNHSN
;
A
#
# COMPACT_ATOMS: atom_id res chain seq x y z
N MET A 1 17.25 10.82 -4.11
CA MET A 1 16.03 10.07 -3.71
C MET A 1 15.60 9.19 -4.86
N ASN A 2 15.58 7.87 -4.67
CA ASN A 2 14.99 6.94 -5.63
C ASN A 2 13.49 7.28 -5.78
N ARG A 3 13.07 7.73 -6.96
CA ARG A 3 11.65 8.07 -7.24
C ARG A 3 10.72 6.86 -7.18
N ALA A 4 11.27 5.66 -7.30
CA ALA A 4 10.52 4.40 -7.24
C ALA A 4 9.78 4.18 -5.90
N LEU A 5 10.31 4.69 -4.78
CA LEU A 5 9.67 4.52 -3.47
C LEU A 5 8.40 5.38 -3.32
N PRO A 6 8.44 6.69 -3.63
CA PRO A 6 7.23 7.51 -3.73
C PRO A 6 6.20 6.94 -4.70
N ASP A 7 6.62 6.54 -5.91
CA ASP A 7 5.69 6.03 -6.94
C ASP A 7 4.98 4.73 -6.51
N GLN A 8 5.68 3.85 -5.77
CA GLN A 8 5.11 2.63 -5.22
C GLN A 8 4.08 2.91 -4.11
N LEU A 9 4.37 3.87 -3.22
CA LEU A 9 3.46 4.27 -2.15
C LEU A 9 2.20 4.96 -2.69
N ASP A 10 2.36 5.82 -3.70
CA ASP A 10 1.24 6.48 -4.38
C ASP A 10 0.34 5.45 -5.08
N MET A 11 0.92 4.46 -5.76
CA MET A 11 0.14 3.38 -6.37
C MET A 11 -0.61 2.52 -5.34
N MET A 12 0.03 2.24 -4.19
CA MET A 12 -0.62 1.55 -3.09
C MET A 12 -1.81 2.36 -2.55
N ALA A 13 -1.67 3.68 -2.41
CA ALA A 13 -2.77 4.56 -2.01
C ALA A 13 -3.93 4.55 -3.02
N ILE A 14 -3.63 4.62 -4.33
CA ILE A 14 -4.64 4.56 -5.40
C ILE A 14 -5.42 3.22 -5.37
N VAL A 15 -4.69 2.10 -5.29
CA VAL A 15 -5.32 0.78 -5.20
C VAL A 15 -6.15 0.65 -3.93
N TRP A 16 -5.71 1.30 -2.84
CA TRP A 16 -6.41 1.33 -1.57
C TRP A 16 -7.68 2.20 -1.59
N ASP A 17 -7.69 3.31 -2.32
CA ASP A 17 -8.89 4.12 -2.52
C ASP A 17 -9.91 3.41 -3.44
N GLU A 18 -9.44 2.66 -4.44
CA GLU A 18 -10.32 1.79 -5.26
C GLU A 18 -10.97 0.66 -4.44
N LEU A 19 -10.25 0.10 -3.46
CA LEU A 19 -10.82 -0.83 -2.46
C LEU A 19 -11.89 -0.15 -1.62
N ALA A 20 -11.67 1.12 -1.26
CA ALA A 20 -12.54 1.89 -0.39
C ALA A 20 -13.92 2.14 -1.02
N VAL A 21 -13.99 2.39 -2.33
CA VAL A 21 -15.27 2.67 -3.01
C VAL A 21 -16.22 1.45 -3.05
N GLY A 22 -15.70 0.22 -2.95
CA GLY A 22 -16.48 -1.02 -3.07
C GLY A 22 -17.03 -1.61 -1.76
N SER A 23 -16.60 -1.11 -0.60
CA SER A 23 -17.04 -1.63 0.71
C SER A 23 -17.12 -0.50 1.76
N SER A 24 -17.82 -0.69 2.88
CA SER A 24 -17.97 0.35 3.91
C SER A 24 -16.63 0.54 4.67
N THR A 25 -15.87 1.60 4.35
CA THR A 25 -14.38 1.57 4.35
C THR A 25 -13.64 2.71 5.07
N LEU A 26 -14.33 3.59 5.79
CA LEU A 26 -13.67 4.67 6.56
C LEU A 26 -12.57 4.16 7.50
N LEU A 27 -12.78 3.01 8.16
CA LEU A 27 -11.81 2.40 9.07
C LEU A 27 -10.54 1.85 8.39
N PHE A 28 -10.59 1.54 7.09
CA PHE A 28 -9.46 0.95 6.37
C PHE A 28 -8.51 2.01 5.81
N HIS A 29 -9.03 3.13 5.33
CA HIS A 29 -8.21 4.26 4.86
C HIS A 29 -7.43 4.90 6.02
N GLU A 30 -8.07 5.10 7.18
CA GLU A 30 -7.39 5.59 8.39
C GLU A 30 -6.25 4.66 8.84
N ARG A 31 -6.43 3.35 8.69
CA ARG A 31 -5.41 2.34 9.03
C ARG A 31 -4.19 2.43 8.12
N PHE A 32 -4.41 2.65 6.83
CA PHE A 32 -3.33 2.79 5.85
C PHE A 32 -2.56 4.09 6.02
N LEU A 33 -3.25 5.21 6.26
CA LEU A 33 -2.60 6.48 6.60
C LEU A 33 -1.75 6.37 7.88
N LEU A 34 -2.22 5.62 8.88
CA LEU A 34 -1.44 5.35 10.08
C LEU A 34 -0.17 4.55 9.77
N ASP A 35 -0.28 3.50 8.95
CA ASP A 35 0.87 2.71 8.52
C ASP A 35 1.89 3.56 7.70
N LEU A 36 1.41 4.46 6.84
CA LEU A 36 2.27 5.42 6.11
C LEU A 36 2.96 6.41 7.04
N LYS A 37 2.23 6.94 8.03
CA LYS A 37 2.82 7.84 9.03
C LYS A 37 3.91 7.15 9.83
N GLN A 38 3.70 5.88 10.21
CA GLN A 38 4.71 5.09 10.92
C GLN A 38 5.96 4.83 10.06
N LEU A 39 5.78 4.63 8.75
CA LEU A 39 6.90 4.52 7.82
C LEU A 39 7.69 5.83 7.73
N ASP A 40 7.01 6.97 7.64
CA ASP A 40 7.63 8.30 7.59
C ASP A 40 8.38 8.61 8.91
N ASP A 41 7.75 8.35 10.06
CA ASP A 41 8.39 8.50 11.37
C ASP A 41 9.64 7.62 11.49
N PHE A 42 9.59 6.37 11.03
CA PHE A 42 10.76 5.48 10.99
C PHE A 42 11.88 6.03 10.11
N GLN A 43 11.58 6.50 8.89
CA GLN A 43 12.59 7.05 7.99
C GLN A 43 13.21 8.34 8.53
N ARG A 44 12.43 9.15 9.25
CA ARG A 44 12.91 10.35 9.93
C ARG A 44 13.88 10.00 11.05
N ASP A 45 13.54 9.00 11.86
CA ASP A 45 14.34 8.61 13.03
C ASP A 45 15.56 7.75 12.64
N PHE A 46 15.49 7.04 11.50
CA PHE A 46 16.56 6.16 10.98
C PHE A 46 16.86 6.44 9.49
N PRO A 47 17.41 7.61 9.13
CA PRO A 47 17.59 8.01 7.73
C PRO A 47 18.64 7.19 6.96
N ALA A 48 19.50 6.44 7.67
CA ALA A 48 20.49 5.55 7.08
C ALA A 48 19.94 4.15 6.76
N GLU A 49 18.78 3.80 7.32
CA GLU A 49 18.17 2.48 7.13
C GLU A 49 17.32 2.43 5.85
N SER A 50 17.33 1.28 5.19
CA SER A 50 16.55 1.09 3.97
C SER A 50 15.06 0.85 4.31
N PRO A 51 14.12 1.68 3.79
CA PRO A 51 12.70 1.50 4.05
C PRO A 51 12.09 0.30 3.29
N VAL A 52 12.85 -0.35 2.41
CA VAL A 52 12.34 -1.35 1.46
C VAL A 52 11.64 -2.52 2.16
N ALA A 53 12.16 -2.97 3.30
CA ALA A 53 11.53 -4.06 4.05
C ALA A 53 10.16 -3.66 4.62
N LEU A 54 10.04 -2.41 5.09
CA LEU A 54 8.80 -1.87 5.64
C LEU A 54 7.78 -1.59 4.54
N VAL A 55 8.22 -1.08 3.39
CA VAL A 55 7.36 -0.91 2.21
C VAL A 55 6.82 -2.26 1.72
N ARG A 56 7.66 -3.29 1.63
CA ARG A 56 7.21 -4.66 1.28
C ARG A 56 6.21 -5.23 2.27
N LEU A 57 6.36 -4.91 3.56
CA LEU A 57 5.42 -5.33 4.60
C LEU A 57 4.07 -4.63 4.43
N LEU A 58 4.09 -3.33 4.12
CA LEU A 58 2.93 -2.53 3.77
C LEU A 58 2.24 -3.09 2.50
N GLU A 59 3.00 -3.41 1.45
CA GLU A 59 2.49 -3.99 0.21
C GLU A 59 1.82 -5.35 0.46
N SER A 60 2.45 -6.20 1.27
CA SER A 60 1.88 -7.50 1.65
C SER A 60 0.56 -7.35 2.39
N LYS A 61 0.41 -6.33 3.25
CA LYS A 61 -0.87 -6.05 3.92
C LYS A 61 -1.95 -5.65 2.90
N VAL A 62 -1.64 -4.81 1.92
CA VAL A 62 -2.58 -4.45 0.84
C VAL A 62 -3.04 -5.68 0.09
N LEU A 63 -2.10 -6.54 -0.32
CA LEU A 63 -2.39 -7.77 -1.07
C LEU A 63 -3.25 -8.75 -0.28
N ASP A 64 -3.01 -8.88 1.03
CA ASP A 64 -3.82 -9.73 1.90
C ASP A 64 -5.26 -9.22 2.04
N VAL A 65 -5.44 -7.90 2.19
CA VAL A 65 -6.77 -7.27 2.26
C VAL A 65 -7.50 -7.43 0.91
N LEU A 66 -6.81 -7.14 -0.20
CA LEU A 66 -7.29 -7.37 -1.56
C LEU A 66 -7.81 -8.79 -1.74
N ARG A 67 -7.01 -9.78 -1.35
CA ARG A 67 -7.35 -11.20 -1.49
C ARG A 67 -8.54 -11.61 -0.63
N ARG A 68 -8.72 -11.00 0.54
CA ARG A 68 -9.82 -11.31 1.47
C ARG A 68 -11.14 -10.67 1.05
N GLN A 69 -11.11 -9.48 0.46
CA GLN A 69 -12.32 -8.74 0.08
C GLN A 69 -12.78 -9.00 -1.36
N PHE A 70 -11.87 -9.32 -2.28
CA PHE A 70 -12.19 -9.46 -3.70
C PHE A 70 -11.87 -10.87 -4.20
N ALA A 71 -12.78 -11.47 -4.97
CA ALA A 71 -12.60 -12.78 -5.57
C ALA A 71 -12.40 -12.69 -7.09
N GLY A 72 -11.56 -13.56 -7.63
CA GLY A 72 -11.43 -13.76 -9.08
C GLY A 72 -10.78 -12.57 -9.82
N SER A 73 -11.51 -12.00 -10.78
CA SER A 73 -11.00 -11.03 -11.76
C SER A 73 -10.67 -9.65 -11.17
N GLU A 74 -11.38 -9.21 -10.13
CA GLU A 74 -11.13 -7.92 -9.48
C GLU A 74 -9.81 -7.92 -8.70
N PHE A 75 -9.50 -9.02 -8.01
CA PHE A 75 -8.20 -9.24 -7.38
C PHE A 75 -7.06 -9.22 -8.41
N LEU A 76 -7.22 -9.92 -9.53
CA LEU A 76 -6.19 -9.96 -10.58
C LEU A 76 -5.97 -8.58 -11.22
N ARG A 77 -7.04 -7.81 -11.44
CA ARG A 77 -6.96 -6.44 -11.97
C ARG A 77 -6.19 -5.51 -11.03
N LEU A 78 -6.52 -5.52 -9.74
CA LEU A 78 -5.88 -4.63 -8.75
C LEU A 78 -4.43 -5.06 -8.45
N ARG A 79 -4.16 -6.38 -8.42
CA ARG A 79 -2.79 -6.91 -8.31
C ARG A 79 -1.92 -6.53 -9.51
N ALA A 80 -2.47 -6.54 -10.73
CA ALA A 80 -1.73 -6.14 -11.92
C ALA A 80 -1.29 -4.67 -11.87
N LYS A 81 -2.10 -3.78 -11.28
CA LYS A 81 -1.74 -2.36 -11.06
C LYS A 81 -0.56 -2.23 -10.09
N LEU A 82 -0.58 -2.96 -8.97
CA LEU A 82 0.53 -2.97 -8.01
C LEU A 82 1.85 -3.46 -8.64
N ASN A 83 1.77 -4.52 -9.44
CA ASN A 83 2.96 -5.10 -10.09
C ASN A 83 3.55 -4.25 -11.22
N HIS A 84 2.79 -3.33 -11.81
CA HIS A 84 3.23 -2.50 -12.94
C HIS A 84 4.11 -1.29 -12.53
N SER A 85 4.22 -1.02 -11.23
CA SER A 85 5.04 0.06 -10.64
C SER A 85 6.43 -0.39 -10.16
N ASN A 86 6.80 -1.66 -10.35
CA ASN A 86 8.10 -2.24 -9.93
C ASN A 86 9.13 -2.28 -11.07
#